data_AF-A0A261R4T6-F1
#
_entry.id   AF-A0A261R4T6-F1
#
_cell.length_a   1.000
_cell.length_b   1.000
_cell.length_c   1.000
_cell.angle_alpha   90.00
_cell.angle_beta   90.00
_cell.angle_gamma   90.00
#
_symmetry.space_group_name_H-M   'P 1'
#
loop_
_entity.id
_entity.type
_entity.pdbx_description
1 polymer ?
#
loop_
_entity_poly.entity_id
_entity_poly.type
_entity_poly.pdbx_seq_one_letter_code
_entity_poly.pdbx_strand_id
1 'polypeptide(L)'
;MPVPHEPINVAEVLELFGCATDEASRLRLRAGLDAIQSAMQTRMRSPLRPAEFVKAKALADASISAREILAAVDAAIRTQPR
;
A
#
# COMPACT_ATOMS: atom_id res chain seq x y z
N MET A 1 -27.78 18.49 -6.12
CA MET A 1 -26.57 19.22 -5.73
C MET A 1 -25.39 18.29 -5.94
N PRO A 2 -24.47 18.55 -6.89
CA PRO A 2 -23.24 17.79 -6.96
C PRO A 2 -22.43 18.08 -5.70
N VAL A 3 -22.00 17.02 -5.00
CA VAL A 3 -21.09 17.15 -3.87
C VAL A 3 -19.76 17.65 -4.44
N PRO A 4 -19.20 18.76 -3.95
CA PRO A 4 -17.88 19.20 -4.41
C PRO A 4 -16.88 18.09 -4.09
N HIS A 5 -16.34 17.46 -5.12
CA HIS A 5 -15.23 16.52 -4.98
C HIS A 5 -13.98 17.36 -4.76
N GLU A 6 -13.61 17.51 -3.50
CA GLU A 6 -12.33 18.11 -3.14
C GLU A 6 -11.20 17.27 -3.78
N PRO A 7 -10.27 17.90 -4.52
CA PRO A 7 -9.21 17.16 -5.18
C PRO A 7 -8.34 16.48 -4.12
N ILE A 8 -8.13 15.17 -4.27
CA ILE A 8 -7.32 14.38 -3.35
C ILE A 8 -5.89 14.97 -3.32
N ASN A 9 -5.47 15.44 -2.15
CA ASN A 9 -4.11 15.92 -1.93
C ASN A 9 -3.16 14.72 -1.81
N VAL A 10 -2.59 14.33 -2.95
CA VAL A 10 -1.68 13.17 -3.04
C VAL A 10 -0.45 13.30 -2.13
N ALA A 11 0.05 14.52 -1.92
CA ALA A 11 1.21 14.76 -1.06
C ALA A 11 0.89 14.40 0.40
N GLU A 12 -0.28 14.82 0.90
CA GLU A 12 -0.74 14.51 2.26
C GLU A 12 -0.98 13.01 2.47
N VAL A 13 -1.53 12.32 1.46
CA VAL A 13 -1.67 10.86 1.50
C VAL A 13 -0.30 10.19 1.59
N LEU A 14 0.67 10.62 0.80
CA LEU A 14 2.03 10.06 0.82
C LEU A 14 2.74 10.35 2.16
N GLU A 15 2.59 11.54 2.72
CA GLU A 15 3.11 11.90 4.04
C GLU A 15 2.53 11.02 5.15
N LEU A 16 1.23 10.69 5.11
CA LEU A 16 0.60 9.77 6.05
C LEU A 16 1.28 8.40 6.07
N PHE A 17 1.78 7.96 4.91
CA PHE A 17 2.54 6.71 4.76
C PHE A 17 4.06 6.88 4.92
N GLY A 18 4.54 8.06 5.36
CA GLY A 18 5.96 8.36 5.50
C GLY A 18 6.73 8.31 4.19
N CYS A 19 6.04 8.45 3.06
CA CYS A 19 6.62 8.40 1.73
C CYS A 19 6.86 9.81 1.19
N ALA A 20 8.08 10.06 0.72
CA ALA A 20 8.34 11.26 -0.05
C ALA A 20 7.63 11.16 -1.42
N THR A 21 7.28 12.32 -1.99
CA THR A 21 6.64 12.47 -3.31
C THR A 21 7.50 12.02 -4.48
N ASP A 22 8.73 11.56 -4.24
CA ASP A 22 9.63 11.05 -5.25
C ASP A 22 9.33 9.58 -5.61
N GLU A 23 9.62 9.25 -6.86
CA GLU A 23 9.39 7.91 -7.42
C GLU A 23 10.23 6.82 -6.74
N ALA A 24 11.46 7.12 -6.33
CA ALA A 24 12.34 6.14 -5.71
C ALA A 24 11.85 5.69 -4.34
N SER A 25 11.23 6.59 -3.57
CA SER A 25 10.57 6.26 -2.30
C SER A 25 9.35 5.38 -2.51
N ARG A 26 8.52 5.66 -3.51
CA ARG A 26 7.36 4.82 -3.85
C ARG A 26 7.77 3.43 -4.33
N LEU A 27 8.81 3.32 -5.15
CA LEU A 27 9.36 2.03 -5.60
C LEU A 27 9.89 1.20 -4.42
N ARG A 28 10.59 1.85 -3.47
CA ARG A 28 11.06 1.19 -2.24
C ARG A 28 9.88 0.69 -1.37
N LEU A 29 8.84 1.49 -1.21
CA LEU A 29 7.63 1.06 -0.51
C LEU A 29 7.00 -0.17 -1.19
N ARG A 30 6.82 -0.13 -2.51
CA ARG A 30 6.27 -1.26 -3.28
C ARG A 30 7.06 -2.55 -3.06
N ALA A 31 8.39 -2.47 -3.16
CA ALA A 31 9.27 -3.62 -2.92
C ALA A 31 9.14 -4.16 -1.48
N GLY A 32 9.02 -3.27 -0.49
CA GLY A 32 8.78 -3.65 0.90
C GLY A 32 7.44 -4.38 1.10
N LEU A 33 6.37 -3.88 0.49
CA LEU A 33 5.05 -4.51 0.55
C LEU A 33 5.04 -5.90 -0.10
N ASP A 34 5.70 -6.05 -1.25
CA ASP A 34 5.84 -7.35 -1.93
C ASP A 34 6.64 -8.35 -1.08
N ALA A 35 7.72 -7.90 -0.43
CA ALA A 35 8.51 -8.73 0.46
C ALA A 35 7.69 -9.20 1.69
N ILE A 36 6.92 -8.30 2.32
CA ILE A 36 6.06 -8.63 3.46
C ILE A 36 4.98 -9.64 3.03
N GLN A 37 4.31 -9.39 1.91
CA GLN A 37 3.30 -10.30 1.38
C GLN A 37 3.88 -11.69 1.14
N SER A 38 5.01 -11.79 0.44
CA SER A 38 5.67 -13.06 0.14
C SER A 38 6.12 -13.80 1.40
N ALA A 39 6.70 -13.09 2.37
CA ALA A 39 7.11 -13.66 3.65
C ALA A 39 5.91 -14.21 4.44
N MET A 40 4.80 -13.46 4.50
CA MET A 40 3.60 -13.91 5.20
C MET A 40 2.93 -15.09 4.49
N GLN A 41 2.86 -15.08 3.15
CA GLN A 41 2.37 -16.22 2.38
C GLN A 41 3.22 -17.46 2.61
N THR A 42 4.53 -17.32 2.65
CA THR A 42 5.44 -18.43 2.97
C THR A 42 5.23 -18.93 4.40
N ARG A 43 5.09 -18.01 5.37
CA ARG A 43 4.82 -18.35 6.77
C ARG A 43 3.51 -19.13 6.94
N MET A 44 2.48 -18.79 6.17
CA MET A 44 1.19 -19.49 6.18
C MET A 44 1.24 -20.90 5.56
N ARG A 45 2.31 -21.28 4.85
CA ARG A 45 2.50 -22.65 4.35
C ARG A 45 2.97 -23.62 5.43
N SER A 46 3.44 -23.11 6.58
CA SER A 46 3.81 -23.91 7.74
C SER A 46 2.63 -24.07 8.70
N PRO A 47 2.59 -25.14 9.52
CA PRO A 47 1.58 -25.27 10.55
C PRO A 47 1.73 -24.15 11.60
N LEU A 48 0.74 -23.25 11.64
CA LEU A 48 0.65 -22.13 12.57
C LEU A 48 -0.50 -22.34 13.55
N ARG A 49 -0.41 -21.74 14.74
CA ARG A 49 -1.60 -21.64 15.60
C ARG A 49 -2.66 -20.76 14.91
N PRO A 50 -3.96 -20.98 15.15
CA PRO A 50 -5.02 -20.21 14.47
C PRO A 50 -4.84 -18.68 14.58
N ALA A 51 -4.47 -18.17 15.75
CA ALA A 51 -4.23 -16.74 15.97
C ALA A 51 -3.03 -16.21 15.16
N GLU A 52 -1.98 -17.01 14.96
CA GLU A 52 -0.81 -16.62 14.18
C GLU A 52 -1.12 -16.65 12.68
N PHE A 53 -1.92 -17.62 12.23
CA PHE A 53 -2.41 -17.67 10.86
C PHE A 53 -3.24 -16.43 10.52
N VAL A 54 -4.19 -16.05 11.40
CA VAL A 54 -5.01 -14.85 11.21
C VAL A 54 -4.13 -13.59 11.11
N LYS A 55 -3.11 -13.46 11.96
CA LYS A 55 -2.16 -12.34 11.89
C LYS A 55 -1.37 -12.32 10.59
N ALA A 56 -0.82 -13.46 10.17
CA ALA A 56 -0.07 -13.56 8.92
C ALA A 56 -0.95 -13.25 7.71
N LYS A 57 -2.19 -13.75 7.71
CA LYS A 57 -3.19 -13.45 6.68
C LYS A 57 -3.52 -11.96 6.64
N ALA A 58 -3.82 -11.35 7.78
CA ALA A 58 -4.14 -9.93 7.86
C ALA A 58 -3.00 -9.05 7.34
N LEU A 59 -1.74 -9.40 7.63
CA LEU A 59 -0.57 -8.69 7.10
C LEU A 59 -0.42 -8.85 5.58
N ALA A 60 -0.66 -10.05 5.05
CA ALA A 60 -0.63 -10.29 3.61
C ALA A 60 -1.74 -9.50 2.89
N ASP A 61 -2.96 -9.51 3.43
CA ASP A 61 -4.11 -8.77 2.88
C ASP A 61 -3.86 -7.25 2.95
N ALA A 62 -3.38 -6.74 4.08
CA ALA A 62 -3.04 -5.32 4.23
C ALA A 62 -1.96 -4.87 3.24
N SER A 63 -0.98 -5.73 2.95
CA SER A 63 0.06 -5.44 1.95
C SER A 63 -0.51 -5.33 0.54
N ILE A 64 -1.52 -6.14 0.19
CA ILE A 64 -2.23 -6.05 -1.10
C ILE A 64 -2.97 -4.72 -1.18
N SER A 65 -3.75 -4.36 -0.16
CA SER A 65 -4.50 -3.09 -0.14
C SER A 65 -3.58 -1.87 -0.18
N ALA A 66 -2.46 -1.89 0.55
CA ALA A 66 -1.48 -0.81 0.51
C ALA A 66 -0.88 -0.61 -0.90
N ARG A 67 -0.66 -1.70 -1.64
CA ARG A 67 -0.20 -1.63 -3.04
C ARG A 67 -1.25 -1.04 -3.97
N GLU A 68 -2.52 -1.38 -3.79
CA GLU A 68 -3.61 -0.82 -4.59
C GLU A 68 -3.73 0.69 -4.38
N ILE A 69 -3.62 1.15 -3.14
CA ILE A 69 -3.57 2.58 -2.80
C ILE A 69 -2.36 3.25 -3.46
N LEU A 70 -1.18 2.63 -3.35
CA LEU A 70 0.03 3.16 -3.97
C LEU A 70 -0.09 3.26 -5.51
N ALA A 71 -0.72 2.27 -6.15
CA ALA A 71 -0.98 2.28 -7.59
C ALA A 71 -1.98 3.38 -7.99
N ALA A 72 -3.01 3.62 -7.16
CA ALA A 72 -3.95 4.73 -7.37
C ALA A 72 -3.26 6.08 -7.21
N VAL A 73 -2.35 6.22 -6.24
CA VAL A 73 -1.51 7.41 -6.04
C VAL A 73 -0.60 7.63 -7.25
N ASP A 74 0.10 6.61 -7.74
CA ASP A 74 0.94 6.70 -8.94
C ASP A 74 0.13 7.15 -10.16
N ALA A 75 -1.10 6.64 -10.32
CA ALA A 75 -1.99 7.08 -11.39
C ALA A 75 -2.39 8.55 -11.23
N ALA A 76 -2.75 8.99 -10.02
CA ALA A 76 -3.11 10.36 -9.73
C ALA A 76 -1.97 11.34 -10.05
N ILE A 77 -0.73 11.01 -9.65
CA ILE A 77 0.47 11.83 -9.94
C ILE A 77 0.68 11.96 -11.45
N ARG A 78 0.51 10.88 -12.22
CA ARG A 78 0.65 10.92 -13.69
C ARG A 78 -0.41 11.78 -14.38
N THR A 79 -1.58 11.92 -13.77
CA THR A 79 -2.69 12.71 -14.30
C THR A 79 -2.71 14.17 -13.84
N GLN A 80 -1.88 14.54 -12.85
CA GLN A 80 -1.81 15.92 -12.39
C GLN A 80 -1.13 16.81 -13.45
N PRO A 81 -1.75 17.93 -13.86
CA PRO A 81 -1.09 18.92 -14.71
C PRO A 81 0.08 19.53 -13.93
N ARG A 82 1.24 19.65 -14.60
CA ARG A 82 2.45 20.30 -14.08
C ARG A 82 2.23 21.78 -13.82
#